data_AF-A0A1E3XEN9-F1
#
_entry.id   AF-A0A1E3XEN9-F1
#
_cell.length_a   1.000
_cell.length_b   1.000
_cell.length_c   1.000
_cell.angle_alpha   90.00
_cell.angle_beta   90.00
_cell.angle_gamma   90.00
#
_symmetry.space_group_name_H-M   'P 1'
#
loop_
_entity.id
_entity.type
_entity.pdbx_description
1 polymer ?
#
loop_
_entity_poly.entity_id
_entity_poly.type
_entity_poly.pdbx_seq_one_letter_code
_entity_poly.pdbx_strand_id
1 'polypeptide(L)'
;MYKHIFIILVVGCVVAVGCNSTRMFSRGDKSMHDGNYKEAIAYYDKGLKRSDNYEASLNKGIAQWRIREYSNAKHSFADAIKTSPENASLAHYYRAELEFKTGNIKDALKDVNKSLSQDPLNVQALNLRGRIHTLQGRYIAAIEDFSAALTLEGESSISGYLYHNRAIAYIGMDNFKSARDDCEQFIRFLRKNNLPITVEDNYMLGVLQYAADDQDGALTSWKNLPSEERAKIKRIIGNSNSIF
;
A
#
# COMPACT_ATOMS: atom_id res chain seq x y z
N MET A 1 -64.75 -3.51 -31.91
CA MET A 1 -64.50 -2.10 -32.30
C MET A 1 -63.68 -1.48 -31.16
N TYR A 2 -62.39 -1.16 -31.40
CA TYR A 2 -61.36 -0.49 -30.54
C TYR A 2 -61.19 -1.00 -29.09
N LYS A 3 -60.14 -1.76 -28.68
CA LYS A 3 -58.68 -1.49 -28.65
C LYS A 3 -58.32 -0.06 -28.21
N HIS A 4 -57.97 0.11 -26.92
CA HIS A 4 -56.98 1.07 -26.36
C HIS A 4 -56.69 0.62 -24.91
N ILE A 5 -55.73 -0.29 -24.65
CA ILE A 5 -54.33 0.00 -24.29
C ILE A 5 -54.22 1.22 -23.35
N PHE A 6 -54.30 0.97 -22.04
CA PHE A 6 -53.75 1.83 -21.00
C PHE A 6 -52.40 1.21 -20.58
N ILE A 7 -51.36 1.45 -21.40
CA ILE A 7 -49.95 1.18 -21.06
C ILE A 7 -49.19 2.46 -21.30
N ILE A 8 -49.36 3.43 -20.41
CA ILE A 8 -48.49 4.61 -20.31
C ILE A 8 -48.28 4.84 -18.81
N LEU A 9 -47.02 5.08 -18.40
CA LEU A 9 -46.52 5.40 -17.03
C LEU A 9 -45.97 4.27 -16.14
N VAL A 10 -45.09 3.41 -16.65
CA VAL A 10 -44.10 2.76 -15.75
C VAL A 10 -42.65 2.88 -16.21
N VAL A 11 -42.40 3.17 -17.50
CA VAL A 11 -41.03 3.25 -18.03
C VAL A 11 -40.26 4.51 -17.57
N GLY A 12 -40.95 5.60 -17.19
CA GLY A 12 -40.30 6.84 -16.78
C GLY A 12 -39.71 6.85 -15.36
N CYS A 13 -40.25 6.02 -14.45
CA CYS A 13 -39.87 6.09 -13.03
C CYS A 13 -38.60 5.27 -12.73
N VAL A 14 -38.42 4.13 -13.40
CA VAL A 14 -37.23 3.28 -13.21
C VAL A 14 -35.96 3.94 -13.78
N VAL A 15 -36.07 4.67 -14.90
CA VAL A 15 -34.93 5.36 -15.53
C VAL A 15 -34.51 6.61 -14.73
N ALA A 16 -35.46 7.33 -14.13
CA ALA A 16 -35.17 8.55 -13.38
C ALA A 16 -34.42 8.30 -12.04
N VAL A 17 -34.67 7.15 -11.39
CA VAL A 17 -33.99 6.79 -10.14
C VAL A 17 -32.51 6.47 -10.38
N GLY A 18 -32.20 5.70 -11.44
CA GLY A 18 -30.82 5.39 -11.84
C GLY A 18 -30.03 6.59 -12.36
N CYS A 19 -30.69 7.54 -13.04
CA CYS A 19 -30.02 8.75 -13.54
C CYS A 19 -29.55 9.68 -12.41
N ASN A 20 -30.28 9.72 -11.29
CA ASN A 20 -29.92 10.55 -10.14
C ASN A 20 -28.78 9.97 -9.30
N SER A 21 -28.71 8.65 -9.07
CA SER A 21 -27.61 8.01 -8.34
C SER A 21 -26.29 8.12 -9.11
N THR A 22 -26.29 7.82 -10.41
CA THR A 22 -25.10 7.92 -11.27
C THR A 22 -24.54 9.34 -11.29
N ARG A 23 -25.40 10.37 -11.38
CA ARG A 23 -24.96 11.77 -11.30
C ARG A 23 -24.29 12.10 -9.96
N MET A 24 -24.77 11.55 -8.85
CA MET A 24 -24.13 11.73 -7.54
C MET A 24 -22.77 11.05 -7.49
N PHE A 25 -22.63 9.83 -8.01
CA PHE A 25 -21.35 9.13 -8.07
C PHE A 25 -20.32 9.92 -8.89
N SER A 26 -20.67 10.40 -10.09
CA SER A 26 -19.76 11.21 -10.90
C SER A 26 -19.33 12.51 -10.22
N ARG A 27 -20.20 13.13 -9.40
CA ARG A 27 -19.83 14.29 -8.59
C ARG A 27 -18.90 13.91 -7.44
N GLY A 28 -19.15 12.78 -6.80
CA GLY A 28 -18.26 12.20 -5.79
C GLY A 28 -16.86 11.95 -6.34
N ASP A 29 -16.77 11.33 -7.52
CA ASP A 29 -15.49 11.04 -8.19
C ASP A 29 -14.73 12.30 -8.56
N LYS A 30 -15.44 13.33 -9.04
CA LYS A 30 -14.84 14.64 -9.29
C LYS A 30 -14.30 15.27 -8.00
N SER A 31 -15.10 15.31 -6.93
CA SER A 31 -14.63 15.84 -5.65
C SER A 31 -13.46 15.01 -5.06
N MET A 32 -13.40 13.69 -5.30
CA MET A 32 -12.25 12.85 -4.95
C MET A 32 -10.99 13.29 -5.69
N HIS A 33 -11.09 13.47 -7.01
CA HIS A 33 -10.00 13.92 -7.86
C HIS A 33 -9.50 15.30 -7.42
N ASP A 34 -10.41 16.20 -7.05
CA ASP A 34 -10.09 17.56 -6.58
C ASP A 34 -9.56 17.58 -5.12
N GLY A 35 -9.50 16.43 -4.44
CA GLY A 35 -9.04 16.32 -3.04
C GLY A 35 -10.08 16.75 -2.00
N ASN A 36 -11.30 17.08 -2.42
CA ASN A 36 -12.41 17.52 -1.58
C ASN A 36 -13.14 16.33 -0.93
N TYR A 37 -12.43 15.57 -0.08
CA TYR A 37 -12.91 14.30 0.46
C TYR A 37 -14.24 14.37 1.22
N LYS A 38 -14.48 15.42 2.01
CA LYS A 38 -15.77 15.60 2.73
C LYS A 38 -16.95 15.79 1.76
N GLU A 39 -16.73 16.53 0.68
CA GLU A 39 -17.77 16.73 -0.34
C GLU A 39 -18.02 15.44 -1.13
N ALA A 40 -16.95 14.71 -1.47
CA ALA A 40 -17.04 13.42 -2.13
C ALA A 40 -17.90 12.43 -1.32
N ILE A 41 -17.65 12.31 -0.01
CA ILE A 41 -18.43 11.46 0.91
C ILE A 41 -19.92 11.85 0.86
N ALA A 42 -20.23 13.15 0.92
CA ALA A 42 -21.62 13.62 0.88
C ALA A 42 -22.33 13.29 -0.44
N TYR A 43 -21.62 13.31 -1.57
CA TYR A 43 -22.19 12.87 -2.86
C TYR A 43 -22.37 11.35 -2.90
N TYR A 44 -21.38 10.57 -2.46
CA TYR A 44 -21.52 9.11 -2.39
C TYR A 44 -22.67 8.70 -1.48
N ASP A 45 -22.84 9.32 -0.31
CA ASP A 45 -23.96 9.06 0.60
C ASP A 45 -25.32 9.34 -0.06
N LYS A 46 -25.43 10.41 -0.85
CA LYS A 46 -26.67 10.72 -1.58
C LYS A 46 -26.96 9.69 -2.66
N GLY A 47 -25.94 9.21 -3.38
CA GLY A 47 -26.08 8.20 -4.42
C GLY A 47 -26.40 6.81 -3.86
N LEU A 48 -25.67 6.38 -2.83
CA LEU A 48 -25.80 5.06 -2.20
C LEU A 48 -27.12 4.87 -1.46
N LYS A 49 -27.79 5.97 -1.04
CA LYS A 49 -29.18 5.91 -0.56
C LYS A 49 -30.20 5.44 -1.60
N ARG A 50 -29.84 5.44 -2.89
CA ARG A 50 -30.75 5.16 -4.01
C ARG A 50 -30.39 3.88 -4.75
N SER A 51 -29.10 3.59 -4.87
CA SER A 51 -28.58 2.41 -5.55
C SER A 51 -27.28 2.00 -4.89
N ASP A 52 -27.16 0.72 -4.56
CA ASP A 52 -25.89 0.14 -4.19
C ASP A 52 -24.93 0.23 -5.38
N ASN A 53 -23.67 0.54 -5.11
CA ASN A 53 -22.62 0.60 -6.12
C ASN A 53 -21.25 0.34 -5.46
N TYR A 54 -20.49 -0.57 -6.05
CA TYR A 54 -19.20 -1.02 -5.53
C TYR A 54 -18.18 0.12 -5.52
N GLU A 55 -18.01 0.81 -6.65
CA GLU A 55 -17.02 1.87 -6.84
C GLU A 55 -17.29 3.05 -5.90
N ALA A 56 -18.55 3.47 -5.76
CA ALA A 56 -18.96 4.54 -4.87
C ALA A 56 -18.70 4.18 -3.39
N SER A 57 -18.99 2.94 -2.97
CA SER A 57 -18.72 2.48 -1.60
C SER A 57 -17.22 2.40 -1.33
N LEU A 58 -16.45 1.89 -2.30
CA LEU A 58 -14.99 1.83 -2.24
C LEU A 58 -14.38 3.23 -2.13
N ASN A 59 -14.74 4.13 -3.05
CA ASN A 59 -14.22 5.50 -3.10
C ASN A 59 -14.64 6.32 -1.87
N LYS A 60 -15.85 6.11 -1.35
CA LYS A 60 -16.28 6.66 -0.06
C LYS A 60 -15.39 6.19 1.08
N GLY A 61 -15.07 4.89 1.14
CA GLY A 61 -14.15 4.35 2.14
C GLY A 61 -12.74 4.96 2.05
N ILE A 62 -12.21 5.13 0.84
CA ILE A 62 -10.93 5.80 0.61
C ILE A 62 -10.99 7.26 1.09
N ALA A 63 -12.05 8.00 0.73
CA ALA A 63 -12.25 9.38 1.16
C ALA A 63 -12.27 9.51 2.69
N GLN A 64 -13.00 8.62 3.37
CA GLN A 64 -13.11 8.56 4.83
C GLN A 64 -11.77 8.26 5.47
N TRP A 65 -10.98 7.34 4.91
CA TRP A 65 -9.62 7.10 5.37
C TRP A 65 -8.78 8.38 5.23
N ARG A 66 -8.82 9.09 4.09
CA ARG A 66 -8.02 10.31 3.88
C ARG A 66 -8.31 11.40 4.92
N ILE A 67 -9.52 11.47 5.45
CA ILE A 67 -9.90 12.38 6.55
C ILE A 67 -9.83 11.75 7.95
N ARG A 68 -9.20 10.57 8.07
CA ARG A 68 -8.96 9.80 9.29
C ARG A 68 -10.21 9.25 9.99
N GLU A 69 -11.32 9.12 9.28
CA GLU A 69 -12.53 8.45 9.76
C GLU A 69 -12.41 6.93 9.57
N TYR A 70 -11.48 6.29 10.27
CA TYR A 70 -11.12 4.89 10.07
C TYR A 70 -12.28 3.91 10.31
N SER A 71 -13.11 4.15 11.33
CA SER A 71 -14.26 3.28 11.58
C SER A 71 -15.26 3.33 10.42
N ASN A 72 -15.57 4.54 9.92
CA ASN A 72 -16.48 4.69 8.78
C ASN A 72 -15.89 4.08 7.51
N ALA A 73 -14.58 4.28 7.27
CA ALA A 73 -13.88 3.70 6.12
C ALA A 73 -13.99 2.16 6.10
N LYS A 74 -13.78 1.51 7.26
CA LYS A 74 -13.93 0.05 7.41
C LYS A 74 -15.33 -0.42 7.02
N HIS A 75 -16.38 0.29 7.43
CA HIS A 75 -17.76 -0.03 7.06
C HIS A 75 -17.99 0.14 5.55
N SER A 76 -17.56 1.25 4.96
CA SER A 76 -17.70 1.49 3.52
C SER A 76 -16.97 0.44 2.67
N PHE A 77 -15.79 -0.03 3.09
CA PHE A 77 -15.12 -1.16 2.44
C PHE A 77 -15.90 -2.47 2.59
N ALA A 78 -16.50 -2.71 3.75
CA ALA A 78 -17.37 -3.88 3.94
C ALA A 78 -18.62 -3.82 3.05
N ASP A 79 -19.22 -2.64 2.86
CA ASP A 79 -20.35 -2.43 1.96
C ASP A 79 -19.96 -2.66 0.49
N ALA A 80 -18.76 -2.19 0.08
CA ALA A 80 -18.22 -2.49 -1.24
C ALA A 80 -18.07 -4.01 -1.45
N ILE A 81 -17.43 -4.72 -0.50
CA ILE A 81 -17.28 -6.18 -0.56
C ILE A 81 -18.63 -6.88 -0.64
N LYS A 82 -19.64 -6.44 0.12
CA LYS A 82 -20.98 -7.01 0.08
C LYS A 82 -21.66 -6.82 -1.29
N THR A 83 -21.41 -5.69 -1.94
CA THR A 83 -22.00 -5.35 -3.24
C THR A 83 -21.45 -6.22 -4.37
N SER A 84 -20.15 -6.51 -4.36
CA SER A 84 -19.48 -7.31 -5.41
C SER A 84 -18.54 -8.37 -4.83
N PRO A 85 -19.04 -9.40 -4.11
CA PRO A 85 -18.19 -10.31 -3.34
C PRO A 85 -17.11 -11.03 -4.15
N GLU A 86 -17.38 -11.36 -5.41
CA GLU A 86 -16.45 -12.06 -6.31
C GLU A 86 -15.49 -11.11 -7.04
N ASN A 87 -15.72 -9.80 -7.00
CA ASN A 87 -14.91 -8.79 -7.66
C ASN A 87 -14.61 -7.62 -6.69
N ALA A 88 -14.08 -7.95 -5.52
CA ALA A 88 -13.83 -7.00 -4.43
C ALA A 88 -12.35 -6.94 -4.03
N SER A 89 -11.43 -7.30 -4.93
CA SER A 89 -10.00 -7.40 -4.59
C SER A 89 -9.47 -6.10 -4.01
N LEU A 90 -9.79 -4.96 -4.63
CA LEU A 90 -9.38 -3.64 -4.14
C LEU A 90 -10.00 -3.30 -2.79
N ALA A 91 -11.29 -3.59 -2.58
CA ALA A 91 -11.94 -3.33 -1.29
C ALA A 91 -11.35 -4.19 -0.15
N HIS A 92 -11.02 -5.46 -0.43
CA HIS A 92 -10.27 -6.30 0.49
C HIS A 92 -8.88 -5.73 0.77
N TYR A 93 -8.14 -5.30 -0.24
CA TYR A 93 -6.83 -4.67 -0.07
C TYR A 93 -6.89 -3.42 0.81
N TYR A 94 -7.78 -2.46 0.51
CA TYR A 94 -7.87 -1.22 1.29
C TYR A 94 -8.34 -1.48 2.72
N ARG A 95 -9.26 -2.43 2.94
CA ARG A 95 -9.64 -2.84 4.29
C ARG A 95 -8.46 -3.49 5.01
N ALA A 96 -7.72 -4.38 4.36
CA ALA A 96 -6.53 -5.01 4.93
C ALA A 96 -5.49 -3.98 5.35
N GLU A 97 -5.22 -2.98 4.51
CA GLU A 97 -4.23 -1.95 4.82
C GLU A 97 -4.68 -1.05 5.97
N LEU A 98 -5.97 -0.74 6.06
CA LEU A 98 -6.55 -0.04 7.19
C LEU A 98 -6.43 -0.86 8.50
N GLU A 99 -6.74 -2.16 8.47
CA GLU A 99 -6.57 -3.07 9.62
C GLU A 99 -5.10 -3.15 10.04
N PHE A 100 -4.18 -3.27 9.07
CA PHE A 100 -2.75 -3.28 9.33
C PHE A 100 -2.30 -2.00 10.03
N LYS A 101 -2.73 -0.83 9.52
CA LYS A 101 -2.40 0.48 10.09
C LYS A 101 -2.99 0.71 11.48
N THR A 102 -4.08 0.02 11.81
CA THR A 102 -4.75 0.09 13.12
C THR A 102 -4.33 -1.04 14.07
N GLY A 103 -3.39 -1.90 13.66
CA GLY A 103 -2.81 -2.96 14.49
C GLY A 103 -3.57 -4.29 14.47
N ASN A 104 -4.63 -4.43 13.68
CA ASN A 104 -5.44 -5.64 13.57
C ASN A 104 -4.81 -6.63 12.56
N ILE A 105 -3.60 -7.12 12.86
CA ILE A 105 -2.77 -7.90 11.94
C ILE A 105 -3.46 -9.17 11.42
N LYS A 106 -4.25 -9.85 12.27
CA LYS A 106 -4.97 -11.08 11.88
C LYS A 106 -6.02 -10.82 10.81
N ASP A 107 -6.80 -9.76 10.97
CA ASP A 107 -7.85 -9.39 10.01
C ASP A 107 -7.24 -8.82 8.73
N ALA A 108 -6.16 -8.05 8.85
CA ALA A 108 -5.36 -7.60 7.71
C ALA A 108 -4.89 -8.78 6.84
N LEU A 109 -4.32 -9.82 7.46
CA LEU A 109 -3.86 -11.01 6.75
C LEU A 109 -5.01 -11.75 6.04
N LYS A 110 -6.17 -11.85 6.70
CA LYS A 110 -7.35 -12.49 6.11
C LYS A 110 -7.80 -11.75 4.85
N ASP A 111 -7.91 -10.43 4.93
CA ASP A 111 -8.38 -9.61 3.81
C ASP A 111 -7.35 -9.53 2.68
N VAL A 112 -6.06 -9.38 2.97
CA VAL A 112 -5.04 -9.34 1.91
C VAL A 112 -4.96 -10.68 1.16
N ASN A 113 -5.15 -11.81 1.85
CA ASN A 113 -5.24 -13.11 1.20
C ASN A 113 -6.48 -13.22 0.30
N LYS A 114 -7.62 -12.66 0.71
CA LYS A 114 -8.82 -12.64 -0.12
C LYS A 114 -8.63 -11.73 -1.35
N SER A 115 -7.99 -10.58 -1.19
CA SER A 115 -7.58 -9.72 -2.31
C SER A 115 -6.72 -10.48 -3.31
N LEU A 116 -5.64 -11.12 -2.87
CA LEU A 116 -4.73 -11.87 -3.74
C LEU A 116 -5.35 -13.13 -4.36
N SER A 117 -6.36 -13.72 -3.72
CA SER A 117 -7.13 -14.82 -4.33
C SER A 117 -7.99 -14.39 -5.52
N GLN A 118 -8.40 -13.10 -5.54
CA GLN A 118 -9.21 -12.51 -6.61
C GLN A 118 -8.34 -11.83 -7.67
N ASP A 119 -7.25 -11.20 -7.25
CA ASP A 119 -6.25 -10.60 -8.13
C ASP A 119 -4.84 -10.96 -7.64
N PRO A 120 -4.26 -12.06 -8.15
CA PRO A 120 -2.91 -12.49 -7.78
C PRO A 120 -1.80 -11.52 -8.22
N LEU A 121 -2.10 -10.57 -9.11
CA LEU A 121 -1.13 -9.64 -9.69
C LEU A 121 -1.14 -8.28 -8.97
N ASN A 122 -1.94 -8.12 -7.93
CA ASN A 122 -1.99 -6.90 -7.14
C ASN A 122 -0.69 -6.71 -6.33
N VAL A 123 0.22 -5.91 -6.89
CA VAL A 123 1.52 -5.55 -6.31
C VAL A 123 1.38 -4.99 -4.90
N GLN A 124 0.38 -4.15 -4.64
CA GLN A 124 0.19 -3.54 -3.33
C GLN A 124 -0.28 -4.55 -2.29
N ALA A 125 -1.14 -5.49 -2.69
CA ALA A 125 -1.56 -6.58 -1.82
C ALA A 125 -0.40 -7.55 -1.52
N LEU A 126 0.46 -7.86 -2.50
CA LEU A 126 1.69 -8.63 -2.28
C LEU A 126 2.62 -7.92 -1.31
N ASN A 127 2.87 -6.62 -1.51
CA ASN A 127 3.67 -5.80 -0.60
C ASN A 127 3.11 -5.80 0.83
N LEU A 128 1.80 -5.60 0.98
CA LEU A 128 1.15 -5.60 2.29
C LEU A 128 1.26 -6.96 2.97
N ARG A 129 1.03 -8.06 2.25
CA ARG A 129 1.15 -9.41 2.80
C ARG A 129 2.59 -9.73 3.19
N GLY A 130 3.57 -9.33 2.38
CA GLY A 130 4.99 -9.43 2.72
C GLY A 130 5.33 -8.69 4.01
N ARG A 131 4.84 -7.45 4.19
CA ARG A 131 5.02 -6.68 5.44
C ARG A 131 4.39 -7.37 6.65
N ILE A 132 3.20 -7.95 6.49
CA ILE A 132 2.54 -8.74 7.53
C ILE A 132 3.38 -9.98 7.89
N HIS A 133 3.90 -10.70 6.89
CA HIS A 133 4.77 -11.84 7.10
C HIS A 133 6.06 -11.47 7.84
N THR A 134 6.70 -10.36 7.48
CA THR A 134 7.88 -9.83 8.20
C THR A 134 7.58 -9.55 9.67
N LEU A 135 6.45 -8.88 9.97
CA LEU A 135 6.04 -8.62 11.37
C LEU A 135 5.79 -9.90 12.18
N GLN A 136 5.43 -10.99 11.51
CA GLN A 136 5.19 -12.29 12.14
C GLN A 136 6.43 -13.19 12.18
N GLY A 137 7.61 -12.69 11.76
CA GLY A 137 8.85 -13.47 11.66
C GLY A 137 8.84 -14.52 10.54
N ARG A 138 7.88 -14.45 9.62
CA ARG A 138 7.74 -15.38 8.47
C ARG A 138 8.54 -14.85 7.28
N TYR A 139 9.85 -14.72 7.46
CA TYR A 139 10.70 -13.99 6.52
C TYR A 139 10.76 -14.61 5.11
N ILE A 140 10.78 -15.94 4.99
CA ILE A 140 10.77 -16.63 3.69
C ILE A 140 9.51 -16.25 2.88
N ALA A 141 8.33 -16.36 3.50
CA ALA A 141 7.06 -15.98 2.86
C ALA A 141 7.03 -14.48 2.50
N ALA A 142 7.62 -13.62 3.35
CA ALA A 142 7.73 -12.21 3.04
C ALA A 142 8.60 -11.95 1.81
N ILE A 143 9.76 -12.62 1.72
CA ILE A 143 10.68 -12.51 0.57
C ILE A 143 10.02 -13.00 -0.72
N GLU A 144 9.24 -14.08 -0.66
CA GLU A 144 8.47 -14.58 -1.82
C GLU A 144 7.48 -13.52 -2.32
N ASP A 145 6.69 -12.93 -1.42
CA ASP A 145 5.72 -11.88 -1.75
C ASP A 145 6.39 -10.63 -2.34
N PHE A 146 7.47 -10.14 -1.71
CA PHE A 146 8.20 -8.99 -2.23
C PHE A 146 8.87 -9.27 -3.58
N SER A 147 9.38 -10.47 -3.79
CA SER A 147 10.01 -10.88 -5.06
C SER A 147 8.99 -11.01 -6.18
N ALA A 148 7.80 -11.52 -5.88
CA ALA A 148 6.68 -11.53 -6.82
C ALA A 148 6.27 -10.10 -7.18
N ALA A 149 6.11 -9.21 -6.19
CA ALA A 149 5.79 -7.81 -6.43
C ALA A 149 6.85 -7.10 -7.31
N LEU A 150 8.14 -7.30 -7.03
CA LEU A 150 9.25 -6.76 -7.83
C LEU A 150 9.26 -7.28 -9.26
N THR A 151 8.86 -8.54 -9.48
CA THR A 151 8.78 -9.13 -10.82
C THR A 151 7.65 -8.50 -11.64
N LEU A 152 6.55 -8.11 -11.00
CA LEU A 152 5.37 -7.55 -11.65
C LEU A 152 5.48 -6.06 -12.00
N GLU A 153 6.20 -5.27 -11.21
CA GLU A 153 6.29 -3.82 -11.43
C GLU A 153 7.14 -3.39 -12.64
N GLY A 154 8.10 -4.22 -13.08
CA GLY A 154 9.20 -3.72 -13.91
C GLY A 154 9.92 -2.54 -13.24
N GLU A 155 10.72 -1.75 -13.95
CA GLU A 155 11.48 -0.63 -13.37
C GLU A 155 10.64 0.60 -12.87
N SER A 156 9.33 0.41 -12.63
CA SER A 156 8.38 1.46 -12.24
C SER A 156 8.47 1.87 -10.76
N SER A 157 7.87 3.01 -10.45
CA SER A 157 8.20 3.94 -9.35
C SER A 157 7.94 3.46 -7.90
N ILE A 158 7.43 2.25 -7.64
CA ILE A 158 7.22 1.70 -6.27
C ILE A 158 8.32 0.70 -5.89
N SER A 159 9.09 0.20 -6.87
CA SER A 159 10.05 -0.90 -6.69
C SER A 159 11.13 -0.61 -5.65
N GLY A 160 11.52 0.66 -5.47
CA GLY A 160 12.46 1.05 -4.42
C GLY A 160 12.04 0.59 -3.03
N TYR A 161 10.79 0.86 -2.65
CA TYR A 161 10.30 0.50 -1.32
C TYR A 161 10.10 -1.00 -1.14
N LEU A 162 9.89 -1.75 -2.23
CA LEU A 162 9.87 -3.22 -2.19
C LEU A 162 11.25 -3.78 -1.87
N TYR A 163 12.32 -3.23 -2.46
CA TYR A 163 13.70 -3.60 -2.09
C TYR A 163 13.96 -3.32 -0.60
N HIS A 164 13.56 -2.16 -0.10
CA HIS A 164 13.69 -1.83 1.32
C HIS A 164 12.98 -2.86 2.22
N ASN A 165 11.73 -3.20 1.91
CA ASN A 165 10.96 -4.16 2.70
C ASN A 165 11.55 -5.57 2.64
N ARG A 166 12.08 -5.99 1.48
CA ARG A 166 12.73 -7.29 1.32
C ARG A 166 14.09 -7.35 2.00
N ALA A 167 14.85 -6.25 2.01
CA ALA A 167 16.09 -6.13 2.80
C ALA A 167 15.82 -6.36 4.30
N ILE A 168 14.74 -5.78 4.86
CA ILE A 168 14.34 -6.02 6.25
C ILE A 168 14.04 -7.51 6.50
N ALA A 169 13.36 -8.18 5.56
CA ALA A 169 13.09 -9.61 5.68
C ALA A 169 14.38 -10.45 5.62
N TYR A 170 15.34 -10.09 4.75
CA TYR A 170 16.66 -10.72 4.71
C TYR A 170 17.48 -10.49 5.99
N ILE A 171 17.42 -9.29 6.59
CA ILE A 171 18.02 -9.00 7.89
C ILE A 171 17.45 -9.94 8.96
N GLY A 172 16.13 -10.15 8.97
CA GLY A 172 15.49 -11.09 9.89
C GLY A 172 15.94 -12.55 9.73
N MET A 173 16.57 -12.90 8.61
CA MET A 173 17.16 -14.21 8.34
C MET A 173 18.69 -14.24 8.49
N ASP A 174 19.30 -13.16 8.98
CA ASP A 174 20.77 -12.96 8.99
C ASP A 174 21.43 -13.10 7.60
N ASN A 175 20.66 -12.93 6.52
CA ASN A 175 21.19 -12.93 5.16
C ASN A 175 21.65 -11.51 4.77
N PHE A 176 22.75 -11.07 5.38
CA PHE A 176 23.28 -9.71 5.22
C PHE A 176 23.73 -9.40 3.79
N LYS A 177 24.17 -10.41 3.02
CA LYS A 177 24.56 -10.22 1.61
C LYS A 177 23.35 -9.81 0.75
N SER A 178 22.25 -10.57 0.81
CA SER A 178 21.04 -10.22 0.06
C SER A 178 20.39 -8.94 0.58
N ALA A 179 20.43 -8.69 1.90
CA ALA A 179 19.94 -7.44 2.48
C ALA A 179 20.74 -6.22 1.98
N ARG A 180 22.07 -6.31 1.91
CA ARG A 180 22.94 -5.27 1.33
C ARG A 180 22.53 -4.97 -0.10
N ASP A 181 22.41 -6.01 -0.94
CA ASP A 181 22.11 -5.85 -2.36
C ASP A 181 20.78 -5.12 -2.59
N ASP A 182 19.75 -5.48 -1.82
CA ASP A 182 18.45 -4.80 -1.85
C ASP A 182 18.53 -3.36 -1.30
N CYS A 183 19.30 -3.13 -0.23
CA CYS A 183 19.52 -1.79 0.31
C CYS A 183 20.19 -0.86 -0.73
N GLU A 184 21.16 -1.37 -1.49
CA GLU A 184 21.76 -0.63 -2.60
C GLU A 184 20.75 -0.33 -3.71
N GLN A 185 19.88 -1.29 -4.06
CA GLN A 185 18.82 -1.03 -5.04
C GLN A 185 17.85 0.05 -4.57
N PHE A 186 17.49 0.04 -3.28
CA PHE A 186 16.67 1.10 -2.69
C PHE A 186 17.35 2.47 -2.78
N ILE A 187 18.62 2.59 -2.39
CA ILE A 187 19.36 3.86 -2.49
C ILE A 187 19.54 4.30 -3.95
N ARG A 188 19.80 3.36 -4.88
CA ARG A 188 19.83 3.65 -6.33
C ARG A 188 18.50 4.22 -6.80
N PHE A 189 17.38 3.64 -6.36
CA PHE A 189 16.04 4.13 -6.66
C PHE A 189 15.81 5.56 -6.11
N LEU A 190 16.17 5.81 -4.85
CA LEU A 190 16.02 7.15 -4.24
C LEU A 190 16.80 8.19 -5.05
N ARG A 191 18.06 7.88 -5.39
CA ARG A 191 18.94 8.74 -6.19
C ARG A 191 18.38 9.00 -7.59
N LYS A 192 17.91 7.97 -8.30
CA LYS A 192 17.33 8.08 -9.65
C LYS A 192 16.11 9.00 -9.67
N ASN A 193 15.33 9.01 -8.59
CA ASN A 193 14.08 9.78 -8.49
C ASN A 193 14.23 11.11 -7.73
N ASN A 194 15.46 11.56 -7.43
CA ASN A 194 15.73 12.76 -6.62
C ASN A 194 14.98 12.76 -5.27
N LEU A 195 14.78 11.58 -4.68
CA LEU A 195 14.18 11.45 -3.36
C LEU A 195 15.27 11.63 -2.27
N PRO A 196 14.91 12.17 -1.09
CA PRO A 196 15.84 12.31 0.01
C PRO A 196 16.42 10.95 0.41
N ILE A 197 17.76 10.88 0.50
CA ILE A 197 18.47 9.75 1.11
C ILE A 197 18.79 10.18 2.54
N THR A 198 18.28 9.44 3.52
CA THR A 198 18.37 9.78 4.93
C THR A 198 19.72 9.35 5.53
N VAL A 199 19.97 9.80 6.76
CA VAL A 199 21.12 9.34 7.57
C VAL A 199 20.96 7.85 7.85
N GLU A 200 19.74 7.43 8.15
CA GLU A 200 19.36 6.05 8.46
C GLU A 200 19.60 5.11 7.27
N ASP A 201 19.32 5.57 6.04
CA ASP A 201 19.56 4.76 4.82
C ASP A 201 21.05 4.45 4.64
N ASN A 202 21.90 5.48 4.73
CA ASN A 202 23.35 5.30 4.60
C ASN A 202 23.97 4.56 5.79
N TYR A 203 23.43 4.78 6.99
CA TYR A 203 23.82 4.02 8.17
C TYR A 203 23.52 2.53 7.99
N MET A 204 22.30 2.19 7.58
CA MET A 204 21.86 0.82 7.32
C MET A 204 22.71 0.16 6.22
N LEU A 205 22.93 0.84 5.09
CA LEU A 205 23.77 0.30 4.02
C LEU A 205 25.19 -0.01 4.54
N GLY A 206 25.82 0.91 5.28
CA GLY A 206 27.16 0.67 5.79
C GLY A 206 27.23 -0.48 6.81
N VAL A 207 26.22 -0.63 7.67
CA VAL A 207 26.14 -1.78 8.60
C VAL A 207 26.01 -3.09 7.83
N LEU A 208 25.17 -3.13 6.79
CA LEU A 208 24.99 -4.31 5.95
C LEU A 208 26.24 -4.64 5.13
N GLN A 209 26.95 -3.64 4.63
CA GLN A 209 28.23 -3.82 3.95
C GLN A 209 29.27 -4.41 4.90
N TYR A 210 29.40 -3.87 6.11
CA TYR A 210 30.33 -4.39 7.12
C TYR A 210 29.99 -5.85 7.48
N ALA A 211 28.70 -6.16 7.71
CA ALA A 211 28.23 -7.51 8.00
C ALA A 211 28.37 -8.48 6.82
N ALA A 212 28.51 -7.97 5.59
CA ALA A 212 28.75 -8.72 4.37
C ALA A 212 30.24 -8.78 3.97
N ASP A 213 31.15 -8.48 4.91
CA ASP A 213 32.61 -8.43 4.74
C ASP A 213 33.12 -7.37 3.74
N ASP A 214 32.32 -6.33 3.47
CA ASP A 214 32.68 -5.17 2.63
C ASP A 214 33.01 -3.95 3.50
N GLN A 215 34.21 -3.95 4.08
CA GLN A 215 34.65 -2.87 4.97
C GLN A 215 34.83 -1.53 4.26
N ASP A 216 35.36 -1.55 3.04
CA ASP A 216 35.60 -0.33 2.26
C ASP A 216 34.29 0.34 1.83
N GLY A 217 33.30 -0.47 1.42
CA GLY A 217 31.94 -0.01 1.16
C GLY A 217 31.32 0.60 2.40
N ALA A 218 31.42 -0.07 3.56
CA ALA A 218 30.89 0.42 4.82
C ALA A 218 31.45 1.79 5.21
N LEU A 219 32.77 1.95 5.14
CA LEU A 219 33.44 3.22 5.41
C LEU A 219 33.01 4.33 4.44
N THR A 220 32.81 3.99 3.16
CA THR A 220 32.31 4.93 2.15
C THR A 220 30.91 5.43 2.50
N SER A 221 30.00 4.51 2.86
CA SER A 221 28.63 4.84 3.28
C SER A 221 28.60 5.71 4.54
N TRP A 222 29.54 5.49 5.46
CA TRP A 222 29.59 6.21 6.74
C TRP A 222 30.34 7.55 6.70
N LYS A 223 31.13 7.81 5.66
CA LYS A 223 32.02 8.98 5.56
C LYS A 223 31.32 10.32 5.81
N ASN A 224 30.10 10.47 5.31
CA ASN A 224 29.34 11.71 5.37
C ASN A 224 28.24 11.72 6.44
N LEU A 225 28.14 10.69 7.28
CA LEU A 225 27.17 10.68 8.39
C LEU A 225 27.50 11.77 9.41
N PRO A 226 26.53 12.26 10.20
CA PRO A 226 26.79 13.19 11.30
C PRO A 226 27.88 12.68 12.25
N SER A 227 28.65 13.58 12.85
CA SER A 227 29.78 13.24 13.73
C SER A 227 29.39 12.31 14.88
N GLU A 228 28.19 12.49 15.44
CA GLU A 228 27.63 11.64 16.48
C GLU A 228 27.45 10.19 16.01
N GLU A 229 26.90 9.98 14.82
CA GLU A 229 26.72 8.64 14.24
C GLU A 229 28.06 7.97 13.93
N ARG A 230 29.00 8.73 13.36
CA ARG A 230 30.37 8.23 13.12
C ARG A 230 31.06 7.82 14.43
N ALA A 231 30.84 8.56 15.51
CA ALA A 231 31.38 8.22 16.83
C ALA A 231 30.76 6.94 17.41
N LYS A 232 29.45 6.71 17.20
CA LYS A 232 28.79 5.44 17.59
C LYS A 232 29.38 4.26 16.81
N ILE A 233 29.53 4.41 15.49
CA ILE A 233 30.10 3.38 14.62
C ILE A 233 31.53 3.02 15.05
N LYS A 234 32.39 4.02 15.32
CA LYS A 234 33.77 3.80 15.84
C LYS A 234 33.81 2.91 17.08
N ARG A 235 32.84 3.07 17.98
CA ARG A 235 32.76 2.25 19.21
C ARG A 235 32.38 0.80 18.91
N ILE A 236 31.57 0.57 17.88
CA ILE A 236 31.08 -0.75 17.48
C ILE A 236 32.17 -1.53 16.73
N ILE A 237 32.82 -0.91 15.74
CA ILE A 237 33.78 -1.60 14.87
C ILE A 237 35.21 -1.68 15.45
N GLY A 238 35.46 -1.02 16.59
CA GLY A 238 36.78 -0.94 17.21
C GLY A 238 37.73 0.02 16.48
N ASN A 239 38.81 0.41 17.16
CA ASN A 239 39.76 1.44 16.71
C ASN A 239 40.68 1.00 15.53
N SER A 240 40.35 -0.06 14.80
CA SER A 240 41.26 -0.73 13.86
C SER A 240 41.43 0.00 12.53
N ASN A 241 40.57 0.95 12.18
CA ASN A 241 40.66 1.69 10.90
C ASN A 241 40.69 3.21 11.15
N SER A 242 41.85 3.82 10.91
CA SER A 242 42.17 5.24 11.11
C SER A 242 41.53 6.20 10.09
N ILE A 243 40.32 5.91 9.59
CA ILE A 243 39.76 6.53 8.37
C ILE A 243 38.68 7.58 8.69
N PHE A 244 38.60 8.05 9.94
CA PHE A 244 37.63 9.04 10.38
C PHE A 244 38.28 10.24 11.06
#